data_AF-A0A942JAI2-F1
#
_entry.id   AF-A0A942JAI2-F1
#
_cell.length_a   1.000
_cell.length_b   1.000
_cell.length_c   1.000
_cell.angle_alpha   90.00
_cell.angle_beta   90.00
_cell.angle_gamma   90.00
#
_symmetry.space_group_name_H-M   'P 1'
#
loop_
_entity.id
_entity.type
_entity.pdbx_description
1 polymer ?
#
loop_
_entity_poly.entity_id
_entity_poly.type
_entity_poly.pdbx_seq_one_letter_code
_entity_poly.pdbx_strand_id
1 'polypeptide(L)'
;MVESEKFQILKLVQDDKVSAEEGARLLQAVEQRGAGGSTSAPAKWLRVRVQAHGNLVNINLPIALLDMCIHGLIRSYVQARYPMKLDSHGVTI
;
A
#
# COMPACT_ATOMS: atom_id res chain seq x y z
N MET A 1 -18.18 0.63 -8.58
CA MET A 1 -18.69 1.14 -7.29
C MET A 1 -18.81 2.67 -7.27
N VAL A 2 -17.82 3.44 -7.77
CA VAL A 2 -17.85 4.92 -7.75
C VAL A 2 -19.03 5.56 -8.52
N GLU A 3 -19.45 4.96 -9.63
CA GLU A 3 -20.55 5.50 -10.45
C GLU A 3 -21.91 5.50 -9.73
N SER A 4 -22.12 4.54 -8.82
CA SER A 4 -23.32 4.46 -7.99
C SER A 4 -23.37 5.58 -6.95
N GLU A 5 -22.22 5.95 -6.37
CA GLU A 5 -22.12 7.03 -5.38
C GLU A 5 -22.40 8.41 -6.01
N LYS A 6 -21.93 8.65 -7.24
CA LYS A 6 -22.23 9.88 -7.99
C LYS A 6 -23.73 10.06 -8.26
N PHE A 7 -24.41 8.99 -8.66
CA PHE A 7 -25.85 9.01 -8.92
C PHE A 7 -26.67 9.33 -7.66
N GLN A 8 -26.22 8.85 -6.50
CA GLN A 8 -26.87 9.13 -5.23
C GLN A 8 -26.75 10.61 -4.83
N ILE A 9 -25.60 11.25 -5.06
CA ILE A 9 -25.40 12.68 -4.81
C ILE A 9 -26.33 13.52 -5.69
N LEU A 10 -26.47 13.17 -6.97
CA LEU A 10 -27.38 13.87 -7.90
C LEU A 10 -28.85 13.75 -7.45
N LYS A 11 -29.26 12.59 -6.93
CA LYS A 11 -30.59 12.42 -6.32
C LYS A 11 -30.80 13.30 -5.10
N LEU A 12 -29.78 13.48 -4.26
CA LEU A 12 -29.88 14.34 -3.07
C LEU A 12 -30.03 15.82 -3.42
N VAL A 13 -29.38 16.26 -4.50
CA VAL A 13 -29.56 17.62 -5.04
C VAL A 13 -30.94 17.77 -5.67
N GLN A 14 -31.43 16.74 -6.38
CA GLN A 14 -32.79 16.73 -6.96
C GLN A 14 -33.89 16.76 -5.88
N ASP A 15 -33.67 16.09 -4.75
CA ASP A 15 -34.58 16.08 -3.59
C ASP A 15 -34.47 17.37 -2.72
N ASP A 16 -33.72 18.39 -3.14
CA ASP A 16 -33.43 19.63 -2.38
C ASP A 16 -32.81 19.40 -0.99
N LYS A 17 -32.25 18.21 -0.73
CA LYS A 17 -31.59 17.87 0.55
C LYS A 17 -30.20 18.48 0.68
N VAL A 18 -29.60 18.87 -0.44
CA VAL A 18 -28.25 19.42 -0.55
C VAL A 18 -28.26 20.54 -1.59
N SER A 19 -27.58 21.65 -1.29
CA SER A 19 -27.42 22.76 -2.24
C SER A 19 -26.58 22.35 -3.46
N ALA A 20 -26.79 22.97 -4.61
CA ALA A 20 -25.99 22.73 -5.81
C ALA A 20 -24.47 22.92 -5.57
N GLU A 21 -24.10 23.88 -4.73
CA GLU A 21 -22.69 24.16 -4.37
C GLU A 21 -22.08 23.04 -3.50
N GLU A 22 -22.86 22.53 -2.55
CA GLU A 22 -22.44 21.41 -1.69
C GLU A 22 -22.39 20.10 -2.48
N GLY A 23 -23.35 19.89 -3.39
CA GLY A 23 -23.38 18.75 -4.31
C GLY A 23 -22.14 18.71 -5.21
N ALA A 24 -21.71 19.85 -5.74
CA ALA A 24 -20.49 19.95 -6.54
C ALA A 24 -19.23 19.58 -5.73
N ARG A 25 -19.13 20.02 -4.46
CA ARG A 25 -18.02 19.64 -3.57
C ARG A 25 -18.02 18.14 -3.26
N LEU A 26 -19.19 17.56 -2.98
CA LEU A 26 -19.32 16.12 -2.72
C LEU A 26 -18.95 15.28 -3.95
N LEU A 27 -19.36 15.72 -5.13
CA LEU A 27 -19.02 15.06 -6.38
C LEU A 27 -17.50 15.06 -6.61
N GLN A 28 -16.83 16.19 -6.37
CA GLN A 28 -15.38 16.32 -6.46
C GLN A 28 -14.65 15.42 -5.45
N ALA A 29 -15.16 15.31 -4.22
CA ALA A 29 -14.59 14.44 -3.20
C ALA A 29 -14.69 12.94 -3.59
N VAL A 30 -15.82 12.53 -4.18
CA VAL A 30 -16.00 11.16 -4.69
C VAL A 30 -15.07 10.88 -5.87
N GLU A 31 -14.84 11.87 -6.75
CA GLU A 31 -13.89 11.73 -7.86
C GLU A 31 -12.44 11.62 -7.38
N GLN A 32 -12.02 12.42 -6.40
CA GLN A 32 -10.68 12.30 -5.81
C GLN A 32 -10.47 10.97 -5.10
N ARG A 33 -11.53 10.41 -4.48
CA ARG A 33 -11.46 9.07 -3.87
C ARG A 33 -11.28 7.97 -4.92
N GLY A 34 -11.86 8.13 -6.10
CA GLY A 34 -11.69 7.22 -7.24
C GLY A 34 -10.33 7.38 -7.94
N ALA A 35 -9.83 8.61 -8.06
CA ALA A 35 -8.52 8.92 -8.65
C ALA A 35 -7.35 8.61 -7.72
N GLY A 36 -7.58 8.63 -6.40
CA GLY A 36 -6.67 8.14 -5.36
C GLY A 36 -6.72 6.63 -5.16
N GLY A 37 -7.26 5.89 -6.13
CA GLY A 37 -7.06 4.45 -6.21
C GLY A 37 -5.56 4.20 -6.20
N SER A 38 -5.08 3.68 -5.07
CA SER A 38 -3.77 3.08 -4.88
C SER A 38 -3.13 2.80 -6.23
N THR A 39 -1.96 3.37 -6.48
CA THR A 39 -1.00 2.84 -7.44
C THR A 39 -0.55 1.47 -6.96
N SER A 40 -1.51 0.54 -6.82
CA SER A 40 -1.28 -0.88 -6.77
C SER A 40 -0.89 -1.23 -8.19
N ALA A 41 0.38 -0.92 -8.50
CA ALA A 41 1.08 -1.58 -9.58
C ALA A 41 0.71 -3.07 -9.47
N PRO A 42 0.33 -3.72 -10.57
CA PRO A 42 -0.18 -5.09 -10.54
C PRO A 42 0.75 -5.91 -9.66
N ALA A 43 0.20 -6.41 -8.54
CA ALA A 43 1.00 -7.05 -7.52
C ALA A 43 1.78 -8.17 -8.20
N LYS A 44 3.09 -8.00 -8.33
CA LYS A 44 3.94 -9.03 -8.91
C LYS A 44 4.00 -10.16 -7.89
N TRP A 45 3.61 -11.35 -8.29
CA TRP A 45 3.55 -12.53 -7.43
C TRP A 45 4.70 -13.48 -7.76
N LEU A 46 5.34 -14.00 -6.72
CA LEU A 46 6.37 -15.03 -6.81
C LEU A 46 5.79 -16.35 -6.30
N ARG A 47 5.77 -17.38 -7.15
CA ARG A 47 5.41 -18.73 -6.74
C ARG A 47 6.64 -19.42 -6.16
N VAL A 48 6.57 -19.79 -4.89
CA VAL A 48 7.68 -20.44 -4.18
C VAL A 48 7.22 -21.82 -3.72
N ARG A 49 8.07 -22.82 -3.94
CA ARG A 49 7.91 -24.16 -3.38
C ARG A 49 8.82 -24.29 -2.17
N VAL A 50 8.23 -24.53 -1.00
CA VAL A 50 8.98 -24.71 0.24
C VAL A 50 8.86 -26.16 0.68
N GLN A 51 9.99 -26.74 1.08
CA GLN A 51 10.05 -28.05 1.71
C GLN A 51 10.35 -27.85 3.19
N ALA A 52 9.41 -28.23 4.06
CA ALA A 52 9.60 -28.18 5.50
C ALA A 52 9.04 -29.46 6.13
N HIS A 53 9.84 -30.12 6.98
CA HIS A 53 9.46 -31.35 7.69
C HIS A 53 8.87 -32.45 6.78
N GLY A 54 9.45 -32.62 5.58
CA GLY A 54 9.00 -33.61 4.60
C GLY A 54 7.77 -33.21 3.78
N ASN A 55 7.11 -32.08 4.09
CA ASN A 55 5.97 -31.58 3.32
C ASN A 55 6.39 -30.53 2.28
N LEU A 56 5.89 -30.72 1.05
CA LEU A 56 6.11 -29.82 -0.09
C LEU A 56 4.88 -28.94 -0.28
N VAL A 57 5.02 -27.64 -0.04
CA VAL A 57 3.90 -26.69 -0.15
C VAL A 57 4.22 -25.64 -1.20
N ASN A 58 3.26 -25.35 -2.08
CA ASN A 58 3.34 -24.29 -3.07
C ASN A 58 2.60 -23.06 -2.53
N ILE A 59 3.31 -21.94 -2.39
CA ILE A 59 2.75 -20.68 -1.86
C ILE A 59 2.97 -19.58 -2.90
N ASN A 60 2.03 -18.63 -2.95
CA ASN A 60 2.14 -17.44 -3.76
C ASN A 60 2.47 -16.23 -2.88
N LEU A 61 3.63 -15.62 -3.10
CA LEU A 61 4.15 -14.55 -2.25
C LEU A 61 4.23 -13.22 -3.04
N PRO A 62 3.59 -12.13 -2.59
CA PRO A 62 3.75 -10.80 -3.19
C PRO A 62 5.20 -10.32 -3.11
N ILE A 63 5.73 -9.76 -4.21
CA ILE A 63 7.10 -9.21 -4.24
C ILE A 63 7.29 -8.09 -3.20
N ALA A 64 6.24 -7.31 -2.93
CA ALA A 64 6.29 -6.25 -1.92
C ALA A 64 6.65 -6.77 -0.51
N LEU A 65 6.26 -8.01 -0.17
CA LEU A 65 6.64 -8.62 1.11
C LEU A 65 8.10 -9.07 1.12
N LEU A 66 8.63 -9.55 -0.01
CA LEU A 66 10.05 -9.93 -0.10
C LEU A 66 10.95 -8.72 0.11
N ASP A 67 10.61 -7.56 -0.46
CA ASP A 67 11.40 -6.33 -0.34
C ASP A 67 11.58 -5.95 1.15
N MET A 68 10.47 -5.93 1.91
CA MET A 68 10.49 -5.67 3.35
C MET A 68 11.33 -6.70 4.12
N CYS A 69 11.18 -7.99 3.81
CA CYS A 69 11.94 -9.05 4.46
C CYS A 69 13.44 -8.93 4.18
N ILE A 70 13.83 -8.72 2.92
CA ILE A 70 15.24 -8.64 2.51
C ILE A 70 15.87 -7.37 3.09
N HIS A 71 15.20 -6.23 2.99
CA HIS A 71 15.69 -4.97 3.54
C HIS A 71 15.88 -5.05 5.06
N GLY A 72 14.90 -5.62 5.78
CA GLY A 72 14.99 -5.83 7.22
C GLY A 72 16.10 -6.81 7.61
N LEU A 73 16.25 -7.90 6.86
CA LEU A 73 17.28 -8.91 7.09
C LEU A 73 18.68 -8.32 6.86
N ILE A 74 18.89 -7.58 5.77
CA ILE A 74 20.18 -6.94 5.46
C ILE A 74 20.51 -5.91 6.53
N ARG A 75 19.55 -5.07 6.95
CA ARG A 75 19.78 -4.09 8.01
C ARG A 75 20.20 -4.75 9.32
N SER A 76 19.52 -5.83 9.71
CA SER A 76 19.87 -6.62 10.90
C SER A 76 21.26 -7.26 10.75
N TYR A 77 21.56 -7.84 9.60
CA TYR A 77 22.85 -8.50 9.33
C TYR A 77 24.03 -7.52 9.32
N VAL A 78 23.87 -6.36 8.67
CA VAL A 78 24.89 -5.30 8.63
C VAL A 78 25.14 -4.74 10.03
N GLN A 79 24.10 -4.50 10.82
CA GLN A 79 24.21 -3.96 12.17
C GLN A 79 24.79 -4.98 13.17
N ALA A 80 24.56 -6.28 12.95
CA ALA A 80 25.18 -7.36 13.73
C ALA A 80 26.65 -7.59 13.36
N ARG A 81 27.04 -7.36 12.09
CA ARG A 81 28.42 -7.54 11.61
C ARG A 81 29.30 -6.31 11.80
N TYR A 82 28.71 -5.11 11.81
CA TYR A 82 29.35 -3.85 12.16
C TYR A 82 28.54 -3.22 13.28
N PRO A 83 28.89 -3.46 14.57
CA PRO A 83 28.29 -2.72 15.66
C PRO A 83 28.72 -1.27 15.50
N MET A 84 27.90 -0.48 14.80
CA MET A 84 28.13 0.93 14.56
C MET A 84 28.07 1.61 15.92
N LYS A 85 29.23 1.83 16.53
CA LYS A 85 29.36 2.75 17.64
C LYS A 85 29.15 4.14 17.08
N LEU A 86 27.94 4.67 17.28
CA LEU A 86 27.65 6.07 17.06
C LEU A 86 28.29 6.87 18.18
N ASP A 87 29.57 7.15 18.01
CA ASP A 87 30.29 8.14 18.78
C ASP A 87 30.06 9.49 18.10
N SER A 88 29.82 10.52 18.89
CA SER A 88 29.38 11.88 18.47
C SER A 88 30.36 12.65 17.58
N HIS A 89 31.43 12.03 17.08
CA HIS A 89 32.39 12.65 16.19
C HIS A 89 32.62 11.79 14.95
N GLY A 90 32.09 12.28 13.84
CA GLY A 90 32.44 11.97 12.44
C GLY A 90 33.19 10.67 12.14
N VAL A 91 32.43 9.72 11.58
CA VAL A 91 32.86 8.53 10.82
C VAL A 91 34.29 8.64 10.24
N THR A 92 35.15 7.67 10.57
CA THR A 92 36.35 7.34 9.78
C THR A 92 36.33 5.85 9.46
N ILE A 93 36.77 5.56 8.23
CA ILE A 93 36.74 4.29 7.48
C ILE A 93 37.64 3.23 8.13
#